data_AF-A0A1X7A548-F1
#
_entry.id   AF-A0A1X7A548-F1
#
_cell.length_a   1.000
_cell.length_b   1.000
_cell.length_c   1.000
_cell.angle_alpha   90.00
_cell.angle_beta   90.00
_cell.angle_gamma   90.00
#
_symmetry.space_group_name_H-M   'P 1'
#
loop_
_entity.id
_entity.type
_entity.pdbx_description
1 polymer ?
#
loop_
_entity_poly.entity_id
_entity_poly.type
_entity_poly.pdbx_seq_one_letter_code
_entity_poly.pdbx_strand_id
1 'polypeptide(L)'
;MLGFGLPFWMFFFVGAITLWLEAHRLFHDQKLKMVLSKGRFPRLSGISYDQLSTARTYNRGYFFYVATYLIIYAVSVFSIEVGELWIKSSNSIQQSGGQGALPTSTQTEALVSGEASPWPLAVALAMISLLSARNQAGKTLRSFEMMFRNFAHRLAGIPNSIYRLVTRLGRVNYTEAIKGSDAPYLDMFDNTLERMTADVNDHSVTRQRLDIARNDFKAIDSLEPAVCGAFQDSVFPIENTETMMRLLKDQAKECEALQKMLQKALDDAQPVPTLDEMRAIAEAGRDCLRNLKALFAVLYSQTDSDDIGSIYPPVNRVLQELTAPDRFFLKDKVVISVLLTTFALFIFYPAWRLYGFIMEGREQGRTVADVMSADLIFVVERAAQDILPMAILFLLVSVVTLSIRRNLIDTEDWEDYDLVNVPITRLLKTIAFPSIFAAAGGAATIFLLQFLLLVLDGSFSFTILIEKVLVPLLPVFALYIPLAVIIGLPTLVVADQHLKMQCWKTVLCASVFALPFAFAALLGQFLMTSGRPSPGDPNFENLNALYQGLLGSNIMAGAFQSLFALAFLALFAFLVEQAENEEERHGAGGLATDPDARGADQSLGLGSTL
;
A
#
# COMPACT_ATOMS: atom_id res chain seq x y z
N MET A 1 -23.11 12.11 29.29
CA MET A 1 -23.25 10.66 29.52
C MET A 1 -23.83 10.05 28.25
N LEU A 2 -23.20 9.00 27.73
CA LEU A 2 -23.60 8.35 26.48
C LEU A 2 -25.09 7.99 26.54
N GLY A 3 -25.90 8.37 25.54
CA GLY A 3 -27.34 8.06 25.46
C GLY A 3 -27.67 6.57 25.29
N PHE A 4 -26.71 5.70 25.61
CA PHE A 4 -26.83 4.26 25.66
C PHE A 4 -26.68 3.82 27.10
N GLY A 5 -27.62 3.01 27.58
CA GLY A 5 -27.49 2.38 28.88
C GLY A 5 -26.18 1.58 28.97
N LEU A 6 -25.61 1.49 30.16
CA LEU A 6 -24.48 0.61 30.48
C LEU A 6 -24.63 -0.83 29.90
N PRO A 7 -25.84 -1.42 29.81
CA PRO A 7 -26.02 -2.73 29.17
C PRO A 7 -25.65 -2.79 27.68
N PHE A 8 -25.88 -1.71 26.91
CA PHE A 8 -25.50 -1.65 25.49
C PHE A 8 -23.99 -1.80 25.31
N TRP A 9 -23.21 -1.01 26.05
CA TRP A 9 -21.75 -1.07 26.01
C TRP A 9 -21.23 -2.40 26.51
N MET A 10 -21.88 -2.99 27.53
CA MET A 10 -21.56 -4.34 27.97
C MET A 10 -21.75 -5.36 26.84
N PHE A 11 -22.87 -5.36 26.12
CA PHE A 11 -23.10 -6.26 24.98
C PHE A 11 -22.14 -5.99 23.82
N PHE A 12 -21.81 -4.73 23.54
CA PHE A 12 -20.82 -4.35 22.53
C PHE A 12 -19.43 -4.90 22.86
N PHE A 13 -18.95 -4.72 24.10
CA PHE A 13 -17.65 -5.22 24.51
C PHE A 13 -17.61 -6.76 24.57
N VAL A 14 -18.68 -7.40 25.05
CA VAL A 14 -18.78 -8.88 25.03
C VAL A 14 -18.78 -9.39 23.59
N GLY A 15 -19.49 -8.73 22.67
CA GLY A 15 -19.47 -9.05 21.24
C GLY A 15 -18.09 -8.87 20.62
N ALA A 16 -17.40 -7.77 20.93
CA ALA A 16 -16.05 -7.51 20.47
C ALA A 16 -15.03 -8.55 21.00
N ILE A 17 -15.10 -8.91 22.28
CA ILE A 17 -14.22 -9.92 22.90
C ILE A 17 -14.47 -11.29 22.28
N THR A 18 -15.74 -11.70 22.11
CA THR A 18 -16.08 -12.99 21.51
C THR A 18 -15.65 -13.07 20.06
N LEU A 19 -15.81 -12.00 19.28
CA LEU A 19 -15.31 -11.91 17.91
C LEU A 19 -13.78 -11.95 17.85
N TRP A 20 -13.09 -11.26 18.77
CA TRP A 20 -11.64 -11.31 18.87
C TRP A 20 -11.14 -12.74 19.16
N LEU A 21 -11.76 -13.45 20.10
CA LEU A 21 -11.44 -14.85 20.42
C LEU A 21 -11.65 -15.77 19.20
N GLU A 22 -12.75 -15.61 18.46
CA GLU A 22 -12.98 -16.43 17.28
C GLU A 22 -12.03 -16.06 16.13
N ALA A 23 -11.76 -14.77 15.91
CA ALA A 23 -10.76 -14.32 14.95
C ALA A 23 -9.36 -14.89 15.29
N HIS A 24 -9.00 -14.95 16.57
CA HIS A 24 -7.79 -15.62 17.04
C HIS A 24 -7.78 -17.10 16.70
N ARG A 25 -8.84 -17.84 17.05
CA ARG A 25 -8.97 -19.27 16.73
C ARG A 25 -8.85 -19.53 15.24
N LEU A 26 -9.49 -18.71 14.42
CA LEU A 26 -9.47 -18.82 12.96
C LEU A 26 -8.09 -18.53 12.38
N PHE A 27 -7.43 -17.48 12.85
CA PHE A 27 -6.11 -17.11 12.35
C PHE A 27 -5.09 -18.25 12.53
N HIS A 28 -5.16 -18.97 13.65
CA HIS A 28 -4.30 -20.10 13.94
C HIS A 28 -4.73 -21.44 13.29
N ASP A 29 -5.83 -21.48 12.54
CA ASP A 29 -6.30 -22.69 11.82
C ASP A 29 -5.34 -23.09 10.69
N GLN A 30 -4.75 -24.30 10.79
CA GLN A 30 -3.74 -24.82 9.86
C GLN A 30 -4.20 -24.91 8.40
N LYS A 31 -5.50 -25.15 8.14
CA LYS A 31 -6.02 -25.32 6.77
C LYS A 31 -6.04 -24.04 5.94
N LEU A 32 -5.83 -22.90 6.58
CA LEU A 32 -5.90 -21.56 6.00
C LEU A 32 -4.60 -20.77 6.13
N LYS A 33 -3.55 -21.40 6.68
CA LYS A 33 -2.22 -20.78 6.79
C LYS A 33 -1.44 -20.79 5.47
N MET A 34 -1.89 -21.56 4.47
CA MET A 34 -1.12 -21.80 3.24
C MET A 34 -1.16 -20.62 2.27
N VAL A 35 0.00 -20.31 1.68
CA VAL A 35 0.14 -19.25 0.68
C VAL A 35 -0.47 -19.67 -0.65
N LEU A 36 -1.40 -18.84 -1.12
CA LEU A 36 -1.90 -18.87 -2.49
C LEU A 36 -0.86 -18.17 -3.38
N SER A 37 0.22 -18.87 -3.73
CA SER A 37 1.13 -18.42 -4.78
C SER A 37 0.37 -18.48 -6.10
N LYS A 38 -0.16 -17.35 -6.58
CA LYS A 38 -0.50 -17.17 -7.98
C LYS A 38 0.72 -16.59 -8.69
N GLY A 39 1.25 -17.31 -9.69
CA GLY A 39 2.17 -16.78 -10.69
C GLY A 39 3.65 -16.91 -10.36
N ARG A 40 4.21 -15.95 -9.60
CA ARG A 40 5.64 -15.61 -9.70
C ARG A 40 6.63 -16.64 -9.12
N PHE A 41 6.26 -17.37 -8.05
CA PHE A 41 7.09 -18.45 -7.46
C PHE A 41 6.24 -19.67 -7.10
N PRO A 42 5.91 -20.55 -8.06
CA PRO A 42 5.08 -21.74 -7.83
C PRO A 42 5.62 -22.63 -6.73
N ARG A 43 6.94 -22.65 -6.53
CA ARG A 43 7.62 -23.46 -5.51
C ARG A 43 7.30 -23.05 -4.07
N LEU A 44 6.85 -21.82 -3.86
CA LEU A 44 6.39 -21.34 -2.56
C LEU A 44 4.91 -21.63 -2.29
N SER A 45 4.20 -22.27 -3.23
CA SER A 45 2.79 -22.64 -3.05
C SER A 45 2.62 -23.72 -1.98
N GLY A 46 1.65 -23.53 -1.08
CA GLY A 46 1.37 -24.50 -0.02
C GLY A 46 2.24 -24.38 1.24
N ILE A 47 3.23 -23.48 1.26
CA ILE A 47 3.99 -23.13 2.48
C ILE A 47 3.10 -22.27 3.37
N SER A 48 3.19 -22.42 4.69
CA SER A 48 2.41 -21.61 5.63
C SER A 48 3.03 -20.23 5.89
N TYR A 49 2.20 -19.21 6.13
CA TYR A 49 2.67 -17.82 6.35
C TYR A 49 3.61 -17.66 7.57
N ASP A 50 3.47 -18.51 8.58
CA ASP A 50 4.37 -18.59 9.74
C ASP A 50 5.76 -19.13 9.37
N GLN A 51 5.86 -19.94 8.31
CA GLN A 51 7.12 -20.45 7.76
C GLN A 51 7.77 -19.53 6.73
N LEU A 52 7.16 -18.38 6.41
CA LEU A 52 7.69 -17.41 5.43
C LEU A 52 8.12 -16.10 6.07
N SER A 53 7.96 -15.95 7.39
CA SER A 53 8.18 -14.68 8.06
C SER A 53 8.62 -14.86 9.50
N THR A 54 9.30 -13.87 10.06
CA THR A 54 9.60 -13.82 11.48
C THR A 54 8.32 -13.76 12.33
N ALA A 55 8.37 -14.30 13.55
CA ALA A 55 7.25 -14.29 14.48
C ALA A 55 6.68 -12.88 14.69
N ARG A 56 7.54 -11.85 14.71
CA ARG A 56 7.15 -10.44 14.83
C ARG A 56 6.26 -9.99 13.66
N THR A 57 6.62 -10.35 12.44
CA THR A 57 5.87 -9.97 11.23
C THR A 57 4.57 -10.75 11.13
N TYR A 58 4.59 -12.04 11.48
CA TYR A 58 3.39 -12.87 11.59
C TYR A 58 2.38 -12.29 12.61
N ASN A 59 2.85 -11.87 13.78
CA ASN A 59 2.03 -11.24 14.82
C ASN A 59 1.46 -9.89 14.37
N ARG A 60 2.19 -9.09 13.58
CA ARG A 60 1.61 -7.88 12.95
C ARG A 60 0.44 -8.25 12.04
N GLY A 61 0.56 -9.32 11.25
CA GLY A 61 -0.52 -9.83 10.40
C GLY A 61 -1.74 -10.23 11.21
N TYR A 62 -1.53 -10.88 12.34
CA TYR A 62 -2.58 -11.20 13.31
C TYR A 62 -3.33 -9.95 13.81
N PHE A 63 -2.59 -8.91 14.22
CA PHE A 63 -3.22 -7.67 14.70
C PHE A 63 -4.05 -6.99 13.60
N PHE A 64 -3.55 -6.91 12.37
CA PHE A 64 -4.32 -6.35 11.25
C PHE A 64 -5.57 -7.19 10.94
N TYR A 65 -5.47 -8.51 11.04
CA TYR A 65 -6.58 -9.43 10.82
C TYR A 65 -7.69 -9.19 11.85
N VAL A 66 -7.35 -9.20 13.15
CA VAL A 66 -8.29 -8.92 14.24
C VAL A 66 -8.90 -7.53 14.11
N ALA A 67 -8.08 -6.51 13.86
CA ALA A 67 -8.54 -5.13 13.72
C ALA A 67 -9.57 -4.99 12.60
N THR A 68 -9.35 -5.67 11.47
CA THR A 68 -10.31 -5.66 10.34
C THR A 68 -11.68 -6.20 10.75
N TYR A 69 -11.73 -7.32 11.47
CA TYR A 69 -13.01 -7.86 11.97
C TYR A 69 -13.68 -6.96 12.99
N LEU A 70 -12.92 -6.37 13.90
CA LEU A 70 -13.46 -5.43 14.89
C LEU A 70 -14.01 -4.16 14.23
N ILE A 71 -13.36 -3.66 13.18
CA ILE A 71 -13.85 -2.52 12.39
C ILE A 71 -15.15 -2.89 11.68
N ILE A 72 -15.21 -4.04 10.99
CA ILE A 72 -16.44 -4.50 10.33
C ILE A 72 -17.57 -4.68 11.34
N TYR A 73 -17.26 -5.21 12.53
CA TYR A 73 -18.21 -5.36 13.62
C TYR A 73 -18.74 -4.02 14.11
N ALA A 74 -17.85 -3.08 14.43
CA ALA A 74 -18.25 -1.75 14.87
C ALA A 74 -19.12 -1.06 13.79
N VAL A 75 -18.70 -1.10 12.53
CA VAL A 75 -19.46 -0.52 11.41
C VAL A 75 -20.83 -1.18 11.27
N SER A 76 -20.90 -2.51 11.29
CA SER A 76 -22.17 -3.25 11.19
C SER A 76 -23.09 -2.97 12.36
N VAL A 77 -22.51 -2.84 13.55
CA VAL A 77 -23.23 -2.44 14.75
C VAL A 77 -23.83 -1.06 14.47
N PHE A 78 -23.00 -0.02 14.35
CA PHE A 78 -23.48 1.34 14.17
C PHE A 78 -24.47 1.49 13.01
N SER A 79 -24.28 0.80 11.89
CA SER A 79 -25.17 0.83 10.71
C SER A 79 -26.62 0.44 11.00
N ILE A 80 -26.85 -0.53 11.88
CA ILE A 80 -28.22 -0.96 12.24
C ILE A 80 -28.94 0.16 13.00
N GLU A 81 -28.26 0.82 13.93
CA GLU A 81 -28.80 1.98 14.65
C GLU A 81 -29.09 3.14 13.69
N VAL A 82 -28.18 3.41 12.76
CA VAL A 82 -28.43 4.41 11.70
C VAL A 82 -29.72 4.08 10.95
N GLY A 83 -29.89 2.82 10.53
CA GLY A 83 -31.06 2.37 9.78
C GLY A 83 -32.36 2.54 10.56
N GLU A 84 -32.39 2.16 11.84
CA GLU A 84 -33.59 2.30 12.67
C GLU A 84 -33.96 3.75 12.94
N LEU A 85 -32.96 4.60 13.16
CA LEU A 85 -33.18 6.01 13.44
C LEU A 85 -33.54 6.77 12.17
N TRP A 86 -33.06 6.33 11.01
CA TRP A 86 -33.54 6.81 9.71
C TRP A 86 -35.00 6.43 9.47
N ILE A 87 -35.41 5.21 9.82
CA ILE A 87 -36.83 4.79 9.75
C ILE A 87 -37.69 5.60 10.74
N LYS A 88 -37.23 5.79 11.98
CA LYS A 88 -37.94 6.62 12.98
C LYS A 88 -38.03 8.09 12.56
N SER A 89 -36.95 8.66 12.01
CA SER A 89 -36.91 10.02 11.50
C SER A 89 -37.81 10.19 10.27
N SER A 90 -37.75 9.27 9.30
CA SER A 90 -38.66 9.20 8.15
C SER A 90 -40.13 9.19 8.58
N ASN A 91 -40.47 8.38 9.59
CA ASN A 91 -41.82 8.28 10.11
C ASN A 91 -42.26 9.57 10.85
N SER A 92 -41.34 10.26 11.53
CA SER A 92 -41.61 11.55 12.18
C SER A 92 -41.78 12.72 11.18
N ILE A 93 -41.05 12.69 10.05
CA ILE A 93 -41.17 13.67 8.96
C ILE A 93 -42.51 13.47 8.22
N GLN A 94 -42.97 12.22 8.08
CA GLN A 94 -44.31 11.94 7.52
C GLN A 94 -45.47 12.41 8.42
N GLN A 95 -45.27 12.51 9.74
CA GLN A 95 -46.28 13.06 10.66
C GLN A 95 -46.40 14.59 10.61
N SER A 96 -45.44 15.30 10.01
CA SER A 96 -45.42 16.77 9.94
C SER A 96 -45.71 17.35 8.55
N GLY A 97 -45.90 16.50 7.52
CA GLY A 97 -46.36 16.91 6.19
C GLY A 97 -47.89 17.04 6.07
N GLY A 98 -48.38 17.99 5.27
CA GLY A 98 -49.82 18.29 5.08
C GLY A 98 -50.66 17.20 4.39
N GLN A 99 -50.13 16.00 4.20
CA GLN A 99 -50.90 14.83 3.79
C GLN A 99 -50.89 13.85 4.97
N GLY A 100 -52.05 13.68 5.61
CA GLY A 100 -52.21 12.93 6.85
C GLY A 100 -51.57 11.54 6.83
N ALA A 101 -51.21 11.07 8.03
CA ALA A 101 -50.51 9.81 8.28
C ALA A 101 -51.13 8.63 7.51
N LEU A 102 -50.32 7.98 6.67
CA LEU A 102 -50.57 6.59 6.28
C LEU A 102 -50.36 5.72 7.52
N PRO A 103 -51.34 4.93 7.97
CA PRO A 103 -51.16 4.04 9.10
C PRO A 103 -50.32 2.84 8.63
N THR A 104 -48.99 2.95 8.67
CA THR A 104 -48.15 1.76 8.71
C THR A 104 -48.23 1.19 10.13
N SER A 105 -49.35 0.53 10.42
CA SER A 105 -49.50 -0.36 11.57
C SER A 105 -48.70 -1.64 11.30
N THR A 106 -47.40 -1.59 11.51
CA THR A 106 -46.61 -2.79 11.79
C THR A 106 -45.81 -2.53 13.04
N GLN A 107 -46.35 -3.07 14.14
CA GLN A 107 -45.70 -3.22 15.44
C GLN A 107 -44.30 -3.86 15.28
N THR A 108 -43.31 -3.01 15.02
CA THR A 108 -41.89 -3.30 15.27
C THR A 108 -41.34 -2.39 16.36
N GLU A 109 -42.23 -1.77 17.13
CA GLU A 109 -41.91 -1.21 18.45
C GLU A 109 -41.83 -2.37 19.45
N ALA A 110 -40.68 -3.05 19.52
CA ALA A 110 -40.21 -3.77 20.72
C ALA A 110 -38.91 -4.56 20.53
N LEU A 111 -38.28 -4.62 19.35
CA LEU A 111 -37.07 -5.43 19.23
C LEU A 111 -35.76 -4.68 19.53
N VAL A 112 -35.70 -3.35 19.42
CA VAL A 112 -34.41 -2.64 19.44
C VAL A 112 -34.35 -1.35 20.27
N SER A 113 -35.48 -0.74 20.67
CA SER A 113 -35.49 0.56 21.38
C SER A 113 -35.37 0.51 22.92
N GLY A 114 -34.80 -0.55 23.48
CA GLY A 114 -34.56 -0.64 24.93
C GLY A 114 -33.15 -0.19 25.31
N GLU A 115 -32.98 0.49 26.46
CA GLU A 115 -31.66 0.81 27.06
C GLU A 115 -30.75 -0.42 27.28
N ALA A 116 -31.29 -1.63 27.12
CA ALA A 116 -30.61 -2.93 27.20
C ALA A 116 -30.77 -3.80 25.95
N SER A 117 -30.58 -3.21 24.78
CA SER A 117 -30.76 -3.92 23.52
C SER A 117 -29.59 -4.90 23.23
N PRO A 118 -29.85 -6.22 23.07
CA PRO A 118 -28.80 -7.24 22.92
C PRO A 118 -28.28 -7.36 21.47
N TRP A 119 -28.72 -6.50 20.56
CA TRP A 119 -28.40 -6.62 19.14
C TRP A 119 -26.90 -6.48 18.83
N PRO A 120 -26.03 -5.74 19.57
CA PRO A 120 -24.59 -5.77 19.31
C PRO A 120 -24.01 -7.18 19.50
N LEU A 121 -24.54 -7.92 20.49
CA LEU A 121 -24.18 -9.32 20.68
C LEU A 121 -24.75 -10.20 19.56
N ALA A 122 -25.97 -9.94 19.09
CA ALA A 122 -26.56 -10.66 17.97
C ALA A 122 -25.76 -10.47 16.66
N VAL A 123 -25.28 -9.25 16.38
CA VAL A 123 -24.38 -8.96 15.23
C VAL A 123 -23.07 -9.71 15.37
N ALA A 124 -22.47 -9.71 16.57
CA ALA A 124 -21.25 -10.47 16.83
C ALA A 124 -21.49 -11.98 16.60
N LEU A 125 -22.58 -12.53 17.13
CA LEU A 125 -22.96 -13.93 16.95
C LEU A 125 -23.28 -14.25 15.48
N ALA A 126 -23.89 -13.33 14.72
CA ALA A 126 -24.14 -13.49 13.31
C ALA A 126 -22.83 -13.54 12.51
N MET A 127 -21.89 -12.63 12.79
CA MET A 127 -20.55 -12.67 12.20
C MET A 127 -19.80 -13.95 12.58
N ILE A 128 -19.85 -14.36 13.85
CA ILE A 128 -19.25 -15.61 14.34
C ILE A 128 -19.91 -16.82 13.66
N SER A 129 -21.23 -16.80 13.45
CA SER A 129 -21.96 -17.88 12.77
C SER A 129 -21.57 -17.97 11.30
N LEU A 130 -21.39 -16.85 10.61
CA LEU A 130 -20.87 -16.79 9.23
C LEU A 130 -19.44 -17.34 9.16
N LEU A 131 -18.60 -16.96 10.13
CA LEU A 131 -17.22 -17.45 10.22
C LEU A 131 -17.15 -18.95 10.58
N SER A 132 -18.07 -19.43 11.41
CA SER A 132 -18.13 -20.83 11.86
C SER A 132 -18.77 -21.74 10.82
N ALA A 133 -19.76 -21.24 10.07
CA ALA A 133 -20.43 -21.96 8.98
C ALA A 133 -19.52 -22.17 7.76
N ARG A 134 -18.29 -21.62 7.75
CA ARG A 134 -17.27 -21.74 6.69
C ARG A 134 -17.03 -23.17 6.19
N ASN A 135 -17.10 -24.18 7.07
CA ASN A 135 -16.88 -25.57 6.66
C ASN A 135 -18.09 -26.17 5.91
N GLN A 136 -19.27 -25.56 5.99
CA GLN A 136 -20.53 -26.03 5.41
C GLN A 136 -21.10 -25.07 4.33
N ALA A 137 -20.83 -23.76 4.43
CA ALA A 137 -21.47 -22.69 3.64
C ALA A 137 -20.78 -22.38 2.29
N GLY A 138 -20.07 -23.35 1.71
CA GLY A 138 -19.59 -23.28 0.32
C GLY A 138 -18.28 -22.50 0.07
N LYS A 139 -17.77 -22.61 -1.16
CA LYS A 139 -16.49 -22.03 -1.63
C LYS A 139 -16.40 -20.50 -1.46
N THR A 140 -17.54 -19.81 -1.43
CA THR A 140 -17.62 -18.35 -1.45
C THR A 140 -17.17 -17.72 -0.12
N LEU A 141 -17.69 -18.18 1.02
CA LEU A 141 -17.28 -17.69 2.35
C LEU A 141 -15.81 -17.97 2.64
N ARG A 142 -15.32 -19.14 2.21
CA ARG A 142 -13.89 -19.49 2.29
C ARG A 142 -13.02 -18.55 1.45
N SER A 143 -13.51 -18.10 0.29
CA SER A 143 -12.80 -17.17 -0.58
C SER A 143 -12.72 -15.77 0.02
N PHE A 144 -13.80 -15.30 0.65
CA PHE A 144 -13.82 -14.02 1.38
C PHE A 144 -12.88 -14.03 2.58
N GLU A 145 -12.89 -15.08 3.40
CA GLU A 145 -11.99 -15.21 4.55
C GLU A 145 -10.52 -15.23 4.11
N MET A 146 -10.19 -16.00 3.07
CA MET A 146 -8.85 -16.00 2.48
C MET A 146 -8.46 -14.61 1.95
N MET A 147 -9.40 -13.85 1.38
CA MET A 147 -9.15 -12.49 0.94
C MET A 147 -8.80 -11.56 2.10
N PHE A 148 -9.56 -11.58 3.20
CA PHE A 148 -9.27 -10.77 4.40
C PHE A 148 -7.95 -11.15 5.06
N ARG A 149 -7.67 -12.46 5.16
CA ARG A 149 -6.41 -12.97 5.71
C ARG A 149 -5.22 -12.57 4.87
N ASN A 150 -5.31 -12.74 3.55
CA ASN A 150 -4.26 -12.31 2.63
C ASN A 150 -4.06 -10.80 2.69
N PHE A 151 -5.13 -10.01 2.78
CA PHE A 151 -5.05 -8.56 2.95
C PHE A 151 -4.32 -8.18 4.25
N ALA A 152 -4.66 -8.83 5.38
CA ALA A 152 -4.02 -8.59 6.67
C ALA A 152 -2.53 -8.96 6.68
N HIS A 153 -2.16 -10.12 6.13
CA HIS A 153 -0.75 -10.52 6.00
C HIS A 153 0.02 -9.58 5.05
N ARG A 154 -0.61 -9.11 3.98
CA ARG A 154 -0.01 -8.13 3.06
C ARG A 154 0.21 -6.77 3.72
N LEU A 155 -0.72 -6.30 4.55
CA LEU A 155 -0.52 -5.10 5.39
C LEU A 155 0.64 -5.29 6.36
N ALA A 156 0.83 -6.49 6.88
CA ALA A 156 2.00 -6.84 7.70
C ALA A 156 3.30 -7.03 6.92
N GLY A 157 3.24 -7.07 5.58
CA GLY A 157 4.41 -7.21 4.72
C GLY A 157 4.73 -8.64 4.26
N ILE A 158 3.85 -9.61 4.48
CA ILE A 158 4.03 -11.01 4.04
C ILE A 158 3.10 -11.29 2.85
N PRO A 159 3.58 -11.83 1.72
CA PRO A 159 4.97 -12.16 1.34
C PRO A 159 5.71 -10.98 0.66
N ASN A 160 5.20 -9.75 0.79
CA ASN A 160 5.77 -8.57 0.13
C ASN A 160 7.27 -8.36 0.44
N SER A 161 7.75 -8.78 1.62
CA SER A 161 9.19 -8.83 1.96
C SER A 161 9.97 -9.75 1.02
N ILE A 162 9.46 -10.95 0.76
CA ILE A 162 10.07 -11.96 -0.13
C ILE A 162 10.07 -11.44 -1.58
N TYR A 163 8.91 -11.00 -2.10
CA TYR A 163 8.84 -10.45 -3.47
C TYR A 163 9.74 -9.24 -3.67
N ARG A 164 9.84 -8.38 -2.66
CA ARG A 164 10.74 -7.22 -2.65
C ARG A 164 12.20 -7.67 -2.68
N LEU A 165 12.59 -8.62 -1.83
CA LEU A 165 13.94 -9.17 -1.83
C LEU A 165 14.29 -9.82 -3.17
N VAL A 166 13.38 -10.58 -3.80
CA VAL A 166 13.63 -11.14 -5.13
C VAL A 166 13.77 -10.05 -6.18
N THR A 167 12.97 -8.99 -6.11
CA THR A 167 13.10 -7.85 -7.03
C THR A 167 14.43 -7.13 -6.83
N ARG A 168 14.91 -7.00 -5.59
CA ARG A 168 16.24 -6.45 -5.29
C ARG A 168 17.37 -7.34 -5.79
N LEU A 169 17.27 -8.66 -5.58
CA LEU A 169 18.17 -9.64 -6.18
C LEU A 169 18.19 -9.52 -7.72
N GLY A 170 17.07 -9.17 -8.34
CA GLY A 170 17.02 -8.88 -9.78
C GLY A 170 17.86 -7.69 -10.24
N ARG A 171 18.20 -6.74 -9.35
CA ARG A 171 18.98 -5.53 -9.65
C ARG A 171 20.46 -5.65 -9.31
N VAL A 172 20.87 -6.74 -8.66
CA VAL A 172 22.25 -6.92 -8.22
C VAL A 172 23.19 -7.04 -9.41
N ASN A 173 24.34 -6.36 -9.36
CA ASN A 173 25.37 -6.51 -10.38
C ASN A 173 26.18 -7.79 -10.14
N TYR A 174 25.64 -8.92 -10.56
CA TYR A 174 26.28 -10.23 -10.39
C TYR A 174 27.64 -10.36 -11.09
N THR A 175 27.94 -9.51 -12.08
CA THR A 175 29.26 -9.48 -12.72
C THR A 175 30.33 -8.94 -11.77
N GLU A 176 29.99 -7.94 -10.96
CA GLU A 176 30.87 -7.44 -9.91
C GLU A 176 30.88 -8.36 -8.71
N ALA A 177 29.74 -8.96 -8.35
CA ALA A 177 29.65 -9.90 -7.23
C ALA A 177 30.64 -11.06 -7.38
N ILE A 178 30.71 -11.66 -8.58
CA ILE A 178 31.55 -12.85 -8.83
C ILE A 178 33.02 -12.54 -9.16
N LYS A 179 33.38 -11.27 -9.34
CA LYS A 179 34.73 -10.88 -9.78
C LYS A 179 35.79 -11.36 -8.80
N GLY A 180 36.70 -12.21 -9.29
CA GLY A 180 37.79 -12.79 -8.51
C GLY A 180 37.40 -13.98 -7.64
N SER A 181 36.30 -14.66 -7.95
CA SER A 181 35.84 -15.88 -7.29
C SER A 181 35.56 -16.98 -8.31
N ASP A 182 35.55 -18.23 -7.87
CA ASP A 182 35.26 -19.38 -8.72
C ASP A 182 33.78 -19.36 -9.16
N ALA A 183 33.54 -19.59 -10.46
CA ALA A 183 32.22 -19.50 -11.09
C ALA A 183 31.91 -20.78 -11.88
N PRO A 184 31.77 -21.93 -11.20
CA PRO A 184 31.71 -23.24 -11.87
C PRO A 184 30.55 -23.36 -12.87
N TYR A 185 29.37 -22.82 -12.58
CA TYR A 185 28.25 -22.91 -13.50
C TYR A 185 28.47 -22.02 -14.74
N LEU A 186 28.97 -20.81 -14.55
CA LEU A 186 29.33 -19.91 -15.65
C LEU A 186 30.43 -20.50 -16.52
N ASP A 187 31.50 -21.01 -15.93
CA ASP A 187 32.65 -21.57 -16.64
C ASP A 187 32.22 -22.78 -17.50
N MET A 188 31.39 -23.67 -16.95
CA MET A 188 30.84 -24.80 -17.71
C MET A 188 29.94 -24.33 -18.85
N PHE A 189 29.11 -23.32 -18.63
CA PHE A 189 28.24 -22.77 -19.66
C PHE A 189 29.03 -22.09 -20.78
N ASP A 190 30.05 -21.30 -20.44
CA ASP A 190 30.90 -20.62 -21.41
C ASP A 190 31.73 -21.61 -22.23
N ASN A 191 32.31 -22.63 -21.60
CA ASN A 191 33.00 -23.71 -22.31
C ASN A 191 32.05 -24.48 -23.25
N THR A 192 30.80 -24.71 -22.83
CA THR A 192 29.79 -25.35 -23.68
C THR A 192 29.43 -24.47 -24.88
N LEU A 193 29.36 -23.15 -24.68
CA LEU A 193 29.08 -22.17 -25.72
C LEU A 193 30.24 -22.01 -26.70
N GLU A 194 31.49 -22.11 -26.25
CA GLU A 194 32.68 -22.11 -27.10
C GLU A 194 32.78 -23.36 -27.99
N ARG A 195 32.24 -24.50 -27.54
CA ARG A 195 32.14 -25.72 -28.36
C ARG A 195 31.11 -25.58 -29.49
N MET A 196 30.11 -24.70 -29.37
CA MET A 196 29.22 -24.39 -30.49
C MET A 196 29.98 -23.58 -31.54
N THR A 197 30.01 -24.09 -32.77
CA THR A 197 30.64 -23.43 -33.92
C THR A 197 30.02 -22.04 -34.19
N ALA A 198 30.78 -21.20 -34.93
CA ALA A 198 30.51 -19.78 -35.22
C ALA A 198 29.13 -19.43 -35.83
N ASP A 199 28.28 -20.41 -36.16
CA ASP A 199 26.91 -20.22 -36.69
C ASP A 199 25.96 -19.51 -35.70
N VAL A 200 26.27 -19.51 -34.39
CA VAL A 200 25.50 -18.77 -33.38
C VAL A 200 25.65 -17.25 -33.53
N ASN A 201 26.74 -16.78 -34.17
CA ASN A 201 26.99 -15.34 -34.37
C ASN A 201 26.05 -14.68 -35.39
N ASP A 202 25.35 -15.44 -36.22
CA ASP A 202 24.52 -14.91 -37.31
C ASP A 202 23.07 -14.57 -36.86
N HIS A 203 22.70 -14.88 -35.61
CA HIS A 203 21.35 -14.64 -35.07
C HIS A 203 21.38 -13.75 -33.82
N SER A 204 21.21 -12.43 -34.02
CA SER A 204 21.25 -11.40 -32.96
C SER A 204 20.31 -11.68 -31.78
N VAL A 205 19.10 -12.20 -32.04
CA VAL A 205 18.10 -12.54 -31.00
C VAL A 205 18.56 -13.71 -30.14
N THR A 206 19.23 -14.70 -30.74
CA THR A 206 19.75 -15.88 -30.03
C THR A 206 20.92 -15.47 -29.14
N ARG A 207 21.83 -14.64 -29.65
CA ARG A 207 22.97 -14.11 -28.88
C ARG A 207 22.51 -13.33 -27.65
N GLN A 208 21.52 -12.45 -27.81
CA GLN A 208 20.95 -11.71 -26.70
C GLN A 208 20.38 -12.63 -25.60
N ARG A 209 19.71 -13.73 -25.98
CA ARG A 209 19.17 -14.69 -25.00
C ARG A 209 20.27 -15.44 -24.25
N LEU A 210 21.36 -15.80 -24.93
CA LEU A 210 22.51 -16.47 -24.32
C LEU A 210 23.30 -15.51 -23.41
N ASP A 211 23.41 -14.23 -23.77
CA ASP A 211 24.00 -13.21 -22.90
C ASP A 211 23.18 -12.99 -21.62
N ILE A 212 21.84 -13.03 -21.72
CA ILE A 212 20.96 -13.03 -20.53
C ILE A 212 21.22 -14.29 -19.69
N ALA A 213 21.35 -15.46 -20.32
CA ALA A 213 21.62 -16.71 -19.62
C ALA A 213 22.97 -16.69 -18.89
N ARG A 214 24.03 -16.09 -19.45
CA ARG A 214 25.32 -15.87 -18.75
C ARG A 214 25.13 -15.11 -17.44
N ASN A 215 24.32 -14.05 -17.45
CA ASN A 215 24.01 -13.31 -16.23
C ASN A 215 23.18 -14.15 -15.24
N ASP A 216 22.29 -15.01 -15.74
CA ASP A 216 21.56 -15.96 -14.89
C ASP A 216 22.54 -16.95 -14.20
N PHE A 217 23.53 -17.49 -14.90
CA PHE A 217 24.54 -18.39 -14.32
C PHE A 217 25.45 -17.70 -13.29
N LYS A 218 25.90 -16.46 -13.55
CA LYS A 218 26.62 -15.66 -12.53
C LYS A 218 25.82 -15.50 -11.24
N ALA A 219 24.50 -15.30 -11.37
CA ALA A 219 23.62 -15.17 -10.23
C ALA A 219 23.43 -16.50 -9.49
N ILE A 220 23.39 -17.63 -10.21
CA ILE A 220 23.38 -18.98 -9.61
C ILE A 220 24.65 -19.19 -8.80
N ASP A 221 25.84 -18.98 -9.38
CA ASP A 221 27.14 -19.13 -8.68
C ASP A 221 27.27 -18.23 -7.44
N SER A 222 26.60 -17.07 -7.45
CA SER A 222 26.60 -16.13 -6.32
C SER A 222 25.61 -16.50 -5.21
N LEU A 223 24.52 -17.23 -5.52
CA LEU A 223 23.42 -17.49 -4.59
C LEU A 223 23.38 -18.94 -4.08
N GLU A 224 23.70 -19.91 -4.94
CA GLU A 224 23.71 -21.35 -4.62
C GLU A 224 24.49 -21.66 -3.33
N PRO A 225 25.71 -21.11 -3.12
CA PRO A 225 26.51 -21.49 -1.96
C PRO A 225 25.89 -21.09 -0.62
N ALA A 226 25.04 -20.06 -0.61
CA ALA A 226 24.33 -19.59 0.56
C ALA A 226 22.96 -20.27 0.77
N VAL A 227 22.35 -20.84 -0.27
CA VAL A 227 21.02 -21.46 -0.17
C VAL A 227 21.12 -22.97 0.04
N CYS A 228 21.93 -23.66 -0.76
CA CYS A 228 22.04 -25.13 -0.71
C CYS A 228 23.47 -25.66 -0.69
N GLY A 229 24.48 -24.78 -0.81
CA GLY A 229 25.88 -25.15 -0.77
C GLY A 229 26.51 -25.11 0.63
N ALA A 230 27.85 -25.17 0.65
CA ALA A 230 28.64 -25.34 1.86
C ALA A 230 28.56 -24.18 2.88
N PHE A 231 28.08 -23.01 2.46
CA PHE A 231 28.02 -21.82 3.32
C PHE A 231 26.62 -21.57 3.87
N GLN A 232 25.62 -22.42 3.59
CA GLN A 232 24.24 -22.21 4.02
C GLN A 232 24.14 -21.92 5.53
N ASP A 233 24.66 -22.82 6.37
CA ASP A 233 24.57 -22.70 7.83
C ASP A 233 25.37 -21.51 8.38
N SER A 234 26.39 -21.06 7.64
CA SER A 234 27.20 -19.88 8.02
C SER A 234 26.52 -18.56 7.66
N VAL A 235 25.72 -18.54 6.59
CA VAL A 235 25.05 -17.33 6.10
C VAL A 235 23.67 -17.16 6.71
N PHE A 236 22.96 -18.26 6.89
CA PHE A 236 21.61 -18.29 7.45
C PHE A 236 21.53 -19.29 8.60
N PRO A 237 21.85 -18.89 9.84
CA PRO A 237 21.76 -19.74 11.02
C PRO A 237 20.30 -19.92 11.47
N ILE A 238 19.45 -20.53 10.64
CA ILE A 238 18.03 -20.72 10.91
C ILE A 238 17.76 -22.18 11.31
N GLU A 239 16.95 -22.39 12.35
CA GLU A 239 16.32 -23.69 12.59
C GLU A 239 15.36 -24.02 11.44
N ASN A 240 15.85 -24.78 10.46
CA ASN A 240 15.08 -25.13 9.27
C ASN A 240 13.89 -26.01 9.66
N THR A 241 12.67 -25.52 9.44
CA THR A 241 11.46 -26.34 9.52
C THR A 241 11.54 -27.53 8.55
N GLU A 242 10.85 -28.64 8.84
CA GLU A 242 10.85 -29.83 7.98
C GLU A 242 10.44 -29.50 6.52
N THR A 243 9.49 -28.56 6.36
CA THR A 243 9.06 -28.05 5.06
C THR A 243 10.18 -27.28 4.34
N MET A 244 10.91 -26.40 5.05
CA MET A 244 12.04 -25.67 4.49
C MET A 244 13.17 -26.61 4.08
N MET A 245 13.54 -27.56 4.95
CA MET A 245 14.56 -28.57 4.63
C MET A 245 14.21 -29.38 3.38
N ARG A 246 12.93 -29.72 3.19
CA ARG A 246 12.47 -30.39 1.98
C ARG A 246 12.69 -29.53 0.74
N LEU A 247 12.32 -28.25 0.79
CA LEU A 247 12.49 -27.33 -0.33
C LEU A 247 13.95 -27.09 -0.69
N LEU A 248 14.83 -26.96 0.32
CA LEU A 248 16.27 -26.81 0.12
C LEU A 248 16.87 -28.07 -0.50
N LYS A 249 16.47 -29.27 -0.05
CA LYS A 249 16.88 -30.54 -0.67
C LYS A 249 16.41 -30.68 -2.11
N ASP A 250 15.18 -30.27 -2.39
CA ASP A 250 14.64 -30.31 -3.75
C ASP A 250 15.34 -29.28 -4.66
N GLN A 251 15.73 -28.11 -4.13
CA GLN A 251 16.54 -27.13 -4.84
C GLN A 251 17.96 -27.65 -5.12
N ALA A 252 18.61 -28.29 -4.14
CA ALA A 252 19.93 -28.88 -4.32
C ALA A 252 19.93 -29.93 -5.45
N LYS A 253 18.88 -30.75 -5.55
CA LYS A 253 18.70 -31.71 -6.65
C LYS A 253 18.55 -31.02 -8.02
N GLU A 254 17.90 -29.86 -8.08
CA GLU A 254 17.81 -29.08 -9.32
C GLU A 254 19.14 -28.48 -9.73
N CYS A 255 19.90 -27.92 -8.77
CA CYS A 255 21.26 -27.44 -9.01
C CYS A 255 22.18 -28.58 -9.50
N GLU A 256 22.06 -29.77 -8.89
CA GLU A 256 22.80 -30.97 -9.31
C GLU A 256 22.37 -31.45 -10.71
N ALA A 257 21.07 -31.43 -11.02
CA ALA A 257 20.55 -31.78 -12.34
C ALA A 257 21.05 -30.82 -13.42
N LEU A 258 21.05 -29.50 -13.13
CA LEU A 258 21.59 -28.48 -14.02
C LEU A 258 23.10 -28.67 -14.25
N GLN A 259 23.86 -28.96 -13.19
CA GLN A 259 25.28 -29.27 -13.30
C GLN A 259 25.53 -30.52 -14.17
N LYS A 260 24.74 -31.58 -14.01
CA LYS A 260 24.81 -32.77 -14.85
C LYS A 260 24.47 -32.48 -16.31
N MET A 261 23.50 -31.60 -16.58
CA MET A 261 23.17 -31.17 -17.94
C MET A 261 24.34 -30.43 -18.59
N LEU A 262 24.95 -29.49 -17.87
CA LEU A 262 26.14 -28.77 -18.34
C LEU A 262 27.33 -29.71 -18.55
N GLN A 263 27.60 -30.61 -17.60
CA GLN A 263 28.70 -31.58 -17.71
C GLN A 263 28.52 -32.52 -18.91
N LYS A 264 27.29 -32.96 -19.18
CA LYS A 264 26.97 -33.78 -20.34
C LYS A 264 27.19 -33.02 -21.65
N ALA A 265 26.83 -31.73 -21.69
CA ALA A 265 27.04 -30.88 -22.86
C ALA A 265 28.54 -30.55 -23.07
N LEU A 266 29.33 -30.56 -22.00
CA LEU A 266 30.77 -30.33 -22.02
C LEU A 266 31.60 -31.59 -22.36
N ASP A 267 31.05 -32.80 -22.21
CA ASP A 267 31.75 -34.05 -22.51
C ASP A 267 32.16 -34.14 -23.99
N ASP A 268 33.46 -34.27 -24.26
CA ASP A 268 34.03 -34.35 -25.60
C ASP A 268 33.58 -35.60 -26.37
N ALA A 269 33.12 -36.63 -25.65
CA ALA A 269 32.56 -37.83 -26.24
C ALA A 269 31.14 -37.62 -26.82
N GLN A 270 30.47 -36.52 -26.47
CA GLN A 270 29.13 -36.17 -26.97
C GLN A 270 29.20 -35.27 -28.22
N PRO A 271 28.21 -35.38 -29.13
CA PRO A 271 28.10 -34.45 -30.26
C PRO A 271 28.00 -33.00 -29.79
N VAL A 272 28.45 -32.07 -30.62
CA VAL A 272 28.38 -30.62 -30.35
C VAL A 272 26.94 -30.24 -29.97
N PRO A 273 26.72 -29.50 -28.87
CA PRO A 273 25.38 -29.14 -28.42
C PRO A 273 24.61 -28.41 -29.52
N THR A 274 23.37 -28.83 -29.74
CA THR A 274 22.46 -28.15 -30.67
C THR A 274 21.93 -26.85 -30.05
N LEU A 275 21.42 -25.94 -30.89
CA LEU A 275 20.86 -24.68 -30.41
C LEU A 275 19.65 -24.90 -29.47
N ASP A 276 18.84 -25.91 -29.74
CA ASP A 276 17.68 -26.23 -28.90
C ASP A 276 18.09 -26.82 -27.55
N GLU A 277 19.18 -27.61 -27.50
CA GLU A 277 19.77 -28.06 -26.24
C GLU A 277 20.30 -26.90 -25.40
N MET A 278 20.97 -25.91 -26.03
CA MET A 278 21.42 -24.72 -25.32
C MET A 278 20.27 -23.86 -24.82
N ARG A 279 19.17 -23.76 -25.58
CA ARG A 279 17.94 -23.11 -25.10
C ARG A 279 17.36 -23.84 -23.90
N ALA A 280 17.31 -25.17 -23.93
CA ALA A 280 16.84 -25.96 -22.80
C ALA A 280 17.74 -25.79 -21.56
N ILE A 281 19.06 -25.72 -21.73
CA ILE A 281 20.00 -25.44 -20.63
C ILE A 281 19.78 -24.03 -20.07
N ALA A 282 19.61 -23.02 -20.93
CA ALA A 282 19.35 -21.64 -20.50
C ALA A 282 18.00 -21.51 -19.77
N GLU A 283 16.95 -22.18 -20.26
CA GLU A 283 15.64 -22.22 -19.60
C GLU A 283 15.71 -22.93 -18.24
N ALA A 284 16.40 -24.08 -18.16
CA ALA A 284 16.64 -24.77 -16.90
C ALA A 284 17.44 -23.92 -15.91
N GLY A 285 18.45 -23.19 -16.38
CA GLY A 285 19.21 -22.22 -15.58
C GLY A 285 18.31 -21.11 -15.04
N ARG A 286 17.46 -20.52 -15.88
CA ARG A 286 16.51 -19.48 -15.46
C ARG A 286 15.51 -19.97 -14.42
N ASP A 287 14.97 -21.17 -14.60
CA ASP A 287 14.04 -21.77 -13.63
C ASP A 287 14.73 -22.07 -12.29
N CYS A 288 15.95 -22.61 -12.34
CA CYS A 288 16.78 -22.83 -11.16
C CYS A 288 17.04 -21.51 -10.41
N LEU A 289 17.48 -20.47 -11.12
CA LEU A 289 17.74 -19.15 -10.54
C LEU A 289 16.48 -18.54 -9.90
N ARG A 290 15.33 -18.66 -10.58
CA ARG A 290 14.05 -18.14 -10.06
C ARG A 290 13.73 -18.78 -8.70
N ASN A 291 13.94 -20.08 -8.56
CA ASN A 291 13.72 -20.80 -7.32
C ASN A 291 14.78 -20.47 -6.25
N LEU A 292 16.05 -20.34 -6.64
CA LEU A 292 17.14 -19.90 -5.74
C LEU A 292 16.86 -18.51 -5.17
N LYS A 293 16.46 -17.53 -5.99
CA LYS A 293 16.11 -16.19 -5.51
C LYS A 293 14.96 -16.23 -4.52
N ALA A 294 13.94 -17.05 -4.79
CA ALA A 294 12.79 -17.20 -3.90
C ALA A 294 13.20 -17.78 -2.53
N LEU A 295 13.98 -18.86 -2.52
CA LEU A 295 14.45 -19.49 -1.28
C LEU A 295 15.43 -18.59 -0.52
N PHE A 296 16.37 -17.96 -1.21
CA PHE A 296 17.27 -16.97 -0.62
C PHE A 296 16.48 -15.85 0.05
N ALA A 297 15.46 -15.31 -0.62
CA ALA A 297 14.61 -14.26 -0.07
C ALA A 297 13.84 -14.72 1.17
N VAL A 298 13.41 -15.98 1.23
CA VAL A 298 12.78 -16.53 2.43
C VAL A 298 13.79 -16.65 3.57
N LEU A 299 14.94 -17.28 3.34
CA LEU A 299 16.00 -17.42 4.35
C LEU A 299 16.45 -16.05 4.88
N TYR A 300 16.78 -15.13 3.99
CA TYR A 300 17.14 -13.76 4.35
C TYR A 300 16.06 -13.05 5.17
N SER A 301 14.77 -13.27 4.87
CA SER A 301 13.69 -12.64 5.62
C SER A 301 13.44 -13.23 7.01
N GLN A 302 13.99 -14.41 7.28
CA GLN A 302 13.84 -15.14 8.54
C GLN A 302 15.00 -14.92 9.49
N THR A 303 16.20 -14.67 8.97
CA THR A 303 17.38 -14.33 9.76
C THR A 303 17.32 -12.87 10.18
N ASP A 304 17.69 -12.58 11.43
CA ASP A 304 17.87 -11.21 11.90
C ASP A 304 19.07 -10.56 11.19
N SER A 305 18.95 -9.29 10.81
CA SER A 305 19.95 -8.59 9.97
C SER A 305 21.37 -8.60 10.55
N ASP A 306 21.48 -8.69 11.87
CA ASP A 306 22.75 -8.61 12.60
C ASP A 306 23.50 -9.95 12.57
N ASP A 307 22.80 -11.05 12.28
CA ASP A 307 23.35 -12.41 12.19
C ASP A 307 23.66 -12.82 10.74
N ILE A 308 23.26 -12.01 9.76
CA ILE A 308 23.50 -12.29 8.34
C ILE A 308 24.92 -11.84 7.97
N GLY A 309 25.77 -12.81 7.66
CA GLY A 309 27.12 -12.55 7.17
C GLY A 309 27.64 -13.71 6.34
N SER A 310 28.50 -13.44 5.36
CA SER A 310 29.16 -14.50 4.61
C SER A 310 30.66 -14.27 4.54
N ILE A 311 31.41 -15.36 4.75
CA ILE A 311 32.84 -15.41 4.48
C ILE A 311 33.07 -15.52 2.95
N TYR A 312 32.08 -16.02 2.20
CA TYR A 312 32.18 -16.16 0.76
C TYR A 312 32.00 -14.80 0.06
N PRO A 313 33.01 -14.27 -0.64
CA PRO A 313 33.00 -12.89 -1.15
C PRO A 313 31.82 -12.55 -2.08
N PRO A 314 31.39 -13.42 -3.03
CA PRO A 314 30.25 -13.13 -3.89
C PRO A 314 28.94 -12.96 -3.11
N VAL A 315 28.67 -13.85 -2.14
CA VAL A 315 27.49 -13.75 -1.29
C VAL A 315 27.57 -12.49 -0.43
N ASN A 316 28.73 -12.17 0.13
CA ASN A 316 28.89 -10.96 0.95
C ASN A 316 28.62 -9.67 0.15
N ARG A 317 29.05 -9.59 -1.12
CA ARG A 317 28.72 -8.47 -2.01
C ARG A 317 27.20 -8.37 -2.27
N VAL A 318 26.55 -9.50 -2.54
CA VAL A 318 25.08 -9.55 -2.66
C VAL A 318 24.41 -9.04 -1.37
N LEU A 319 24.88 -9.49 -0.21
CA LEU A 319 24.36 -9.07 1.10
C LEU A 319 24.58 -7.58 1.36
N GLN A 320 25.71 -6.99 0.95
CA GLN A 320 25.97 -5.55 1.05
C GLN A 320 24.98 -4.73 0.21
N GLU A 321 24.70 -5.16 -1.02
CA GLU A 321 23.69 -4.53 -1.86
C GLU A 321 22.26 -4.69 -1.30
N LEU A 322 21.99 -5.80 -0.60
CA LEU A 322 20.71 -6.05 0.07
C LEU A 322 20.57 -5.33 1.43
N THR A 323 21.66 -5.00 2.11
CA THR A 323 21.64 -4.25 3.38
C THR A 323 21.62 -2.74 3.16
N ALA A 324 22.00 -2.26 1.96
CA ALA A 324 21.76 -0.88 1.58
C ALA A 324 20.27 -0.54 1.81
N PRO A 325 19.93 0.55 2.52
CA PRO A 325 18.54 0.93 2.74
C PRO A 325 17.86 1.14 1.39
N ASP A 326 16.65 0.63 1.21
CA ASP A 326 15.84 0.95 0.03
C ASP A 326 15.64 2.47 0.03
N ARG A 327 16.37 3.15 -0.85
CA ARG A 327 16.32 4.61 -0.96
C ARG A 327 15.01 5.07 -1.61
N PHE A 328 14.33 4.15 -2.30
CA PHE A 328 13.17 4.43 -3.11
C PHE A 328 11.89 3.78 -2.58
N PHE A 329 11.23 4.44 -1.63
CA PHE A 329 9.86 4.10 -1.24
C PHE A 329 8.87 5.16 -1.70
N LEU A 330 8.15 4.86 -2.78
CA LEU A 330 7.04 5.71 -3.26
C LEU A 330 6.05 6.05 -2.13
N LYS A 331 5.78 5.09 -1.22
CA LYS A 331 4.88 5.30 -0.07
C LYS A 331 5.41 6.37 0.89
N ASP A 332 6.71 6.36 1.18
CA ASP A 332 7.31 7.33 2.09
C ASP A 332 7.28 8.72 1.46
N LYS A 333 7.48 8.83 0.14
CA LYS A 333 7.32 10.10 -0.58
C LYS A 333 5.87 10.59 -0.57
N VAL A 334 4.87 9.69 -0.65
CA VAL A 334 3.47 10.06 -0.43
C VAL A 334 3.25 10.58 1.00
N VAL A 335 3.74 9.86 2.02
CA VAL A 335 3.56 10.27 3.42
C VAL A 335 4.21 11.63 3.67
N ILE A 336 5.46 11.83 3.22
CA ILE A 336 6.18 13.09 3.35
C ILE A 336 5.46 14.22 2.61
N SER A 337 5.01 13.98 1.37
CA SER A 337 4.29 15.01 0.60
C SER A 337 2.96 15.39 1.23
N VAL A 338 2.17 14.42 1.73
CA VAL A 338 0.93 14.71 2.46
C VAL A 338 1.24 15.48 3.75
N LEU A 339 2.23 15.07 4.54
CA LEU A 339 2.58 15.73 5.80
C LEU A 339 3.05 17.18 5.57
N LEU A 340 3.95 17.40 4.62
CA LEU A 340 4.44 18.75 4.30
C LEU A 340 3.34 19.64 3.74
N THR A 341 2.47 19.11 2.87
CA THR A 341 1.33 19.87 2.33
C THR A 341 0.32 20.20 3.43
N THR A 342 0.04 19.24 4.30
CA THR A 342 -0.84 19.42 5.47
C THR A 342 -0.28 20.48 6.41
N PHE A 343 1.01 20.39 6.75
CA PHE A 343 1.68 21.35 7.63
C PHE A 343 1.67 22.76 7.03
N ALA A 344 2.01 22.89 5.74
CA ALA A 344 1.94 24.17 5.04
C ALA A 344 0.53 24.78 5.11
N LEU A 345 -0.50 24.00 4.77
CA LEU A 345 -1.88 24.50 4.84
C LEU A 345 -2.33 24.80 6.27
N PHE A 346 -1.88 24.04 7.27
CA PHE A 346 -2.21 24.30 8.67
C PHE A 346 -1.61 25.61 9.18
N ILE A 347 -0.58 26.15 8.52
CA ILE A 347 -0.05 27.48 8.79
C ILE A 347 -0.78 28.53 7.94
N PHE A 348 -0.90 28.32 6.63
CA PHE A 348 -1.43 29.32 5.71
C PHE A 348 -2.93 29.55 5.86
N TYR A 349 -3.74 28.50 6.09
CA TYR A 349 -5.20 28.61 6.15
C TYR A 349 -5.67 29.39 7.39
N PRO A 350 -5.21 29.09 8.63
CA PRO A 350 -5.53 29.92 9.79
C PRO A 350 -5.03 31.36 9.65
N ALA A 351 -3.80 31.56 9.16
CA ALA A 351 -3.24 32.90 8.99
C ALA A 351 -4.06 33.76 8.02
N TRP A 352 -4.52 33.17 6.91
CA TRP A 352 -5.38 33.83 5.94
C TRP A 352 -6.76 34.15 6.51
N ARG A 353 -7.39 33.20 7.20
CA ARG A 353 -8.68 33.40 7.86
C ARG A 353 -8.60 34.50 8.92
N LEU A 354 -7.55 34.48 9.75
CA LEU A 354 -7.30 35.49 10.75
C LEU A 354 -7.09 36.87 10.12
N TYR A 355 -6.37 36.95 9.01
CA TYR A 355 -6.24 38.19 8.24
C TYR A 355 -7.60 38.73 7.77
N GLY A 356 -8.47 37.85 7.26
CA GLY A 356 -9.85 38.22 6.89
C GLY A 356 -10.63 38.80 8.07
N PHE A 357 -10.60 38.13 9.22
CA PHE A 357 -11.25 38.61 10.44
C PHE A 357 -10.67 39.93 10.95
N ILE A 358 -9.36 40.14 10.85
CA ILE A 358 -8.71 41.40 11.22
C ILE A 358 -9.19 42.54 10.30
N MET A 359 -9.32 42.29 9.00
CA MET A 359 -9.78 43.29 8.05
C MET A 359 -11.25 43.65 8.28
N GLU A 360 -12.12 42.66 8.48
CA GLU A 360 -13.53 42.88 8.81
C GLU A 360 -13.71 43.56 10.18
N GLY A 361 -12.94 43.14 11.18
CA GLY A 361 -12.93 43.75 12.51
C GLY A 361 -12.48 45.22 12.47
N ARG A 362 -11.50 45.57 11.62
CA ARG A 362 -11.09 46.96 11.39
C ARG A 362 -12.20 47.80 10.79
N GLU A 363 -12.97 47.27 9.84
CA GLU A 363 -14.14 47.95 9.28
C GLU A 363 -15.23 48.19 10.33
N GLN A 364 -15.33 47.30 11.33
CA GLN A 364 -16.26 47.40 12.47
C GLN A 364 -15.69 48.18 13.67
N GLY A 365 -14.49 48.76 13.57
CA GLY A 365 -13.85 49.55 14.64
C GLY A 365 -13.28 48.74 15.81
N ARG A 366 -13.11 47.41 15.68
CA ARG A 366 -12.47 46.55 16.68
C ARG A 366 -10.95 46.63 16.60
N THR A 367 -10.26 46.47 17.74
CA THR A 367 -8.80 46.40 17.73
C THR A 367 -8.32 45.01 17.31
N VAL A 368 -7.08 44.92 16.82
CA VAL A 368 -6.47 43.63 16.41
C VAL A 368 -6.38 42.66 17.60
N ALA A 369 -6.12 43.18 18.81
CA ALA A 369 -6.03 42.37 20.02
C ALA A 369 -7.38 41.73 20.38
N ASP A 370 -8.49 42.46 20.18
CA ASP A 370 -9.83 41.95 20.46
C ASP A 370 -10.18 40.79 19.52
N VAL A 371 -9.89 40.93 18.23
CA VAL A 371 -10.11 39.87 17.21
C VAL A 371 -9.22 38.65 17.47
N MET A 372 -7.94 38.85 17.80
CA MET A 372 -7.02 37.74 18.05
C MET A 372 -7.37 36.92 19.31
N SER A 373 -7.91 37.55 20.35
CA SER A 373 -8.26 36.86 21.60
C SER A 373 -9.58 36.08 21.53
N ALA A 374 -10.55 36.54 20.72
CA ALA A 374 -11.85 35.91 20.60
C ALA A 374 -11.90 34.82 19.51
N ASP A 375 -11.25 35.05 18.36
CA ASP A 375 -11.52 34.26 17.16
C ASP A 375 -10.42 33.23 16.82
N LEU A 376 -9.26 33.26 17.49
CA LEU A 376 -8.13 32.38 17.16
C LEU A 376 -8.47 30.89 17.37
N ILE A 377 -9.14 30.54 18.47
CA ILE A 377 -9.53 29.16 18.77
C ILE A 377 -10.51 28.66 17.70
N PHE A 378 -11.50 29.49 17.36
CA PHE A 378 -12.48 29.18 16.31
C PHE A 378 -11.83 28.99 14.94
N VAL A 379 -10.86 29.84 14.57
CA VAL A 379 -10.12 29.74 13.31
C VAL A 379 -9.29 28.45 13.24
N VAL A 380 -8.58 28.10 14.31
CA VAL A 380 -7.76 26.87 14.37
C VAL A 380 -8.63 25.63 14.38
N GLU A 381 -9.72 25.63 15.14
CA GLU A 381 -10.69 24.54 15.14
C GLU A 381 -11.21 24.32 13.73
N ARG A 382 -11.70 25.38 13.07
CA ARG A 382 -12.25 25.29 11.71
C ARG A 382 -11.21 24.80 10.69
N ALA A 383 -9.96 25.24 10.83
CA ALA A 383 -8.86 24.74 10.02
C ALA A 383 -8.65 23.23 10.18
N ALA A 384 -8.70 22.74 11.41
CA ALA A 384 -8.60 21.30 11.68
C ALA A 384 -9.78 20.52 11.07
N GLN A 385 -11.00 21.05 11.14
CA GLN A 385 -12.20 20.43 10.53
C GLN A 385 -12.08 20.31 9.01
N ASP A 386 -11.48 21.31 8.35
CA ASP A 386 -11.40 21.35 6.88
C ASP A 386 -10.15 20.60 6.34
N ILE A 387 -9.00 20.67 7.03
CA ILE A 387 -7.71 20.14 6.54
C ILE A 387 -7.52 18.67 6.90
N LEU A 388 -7.85 18.25 8.12
CA LEU A 388 -7.53 16.90 8.61
C LEU A 388 -8.25 15.80 7.81
N PRO A 389 -9.56 15.90 7.49
CA PRO A 389 -10.24 14.90 6.66
C PRO A 389 -9.63 14.80 5.26
N MET A 390 -9.20 15.92 4.68
CA MET A 390 -8.53 15.93 3.38
C MET A 390 -7.14 15.30 3.44
N ALA A 391 -6.35 15.60 4.48
CA ALA A 391 -5.06 14.96 4.68
C ALA A 391 -5.20 13.42 4.77
N ILE A 392 -6.19 12.94 5.53
CA ILE A 392 -6.49 11.50 5.66
C ILE A 392 -6.98 10.93 4.33
N LEU A 393 -7.87 11.62 3.61
CA LEU A 393 -8.36 11.19 2.30
C LEU A 393 -7.19 10.99 1.31
N PHE A 394 -6.31 11.98 1.18
CA PHE A 394 -5.13 11.93 0.30
C PHE A 394 -4.16 10.84 0.72
N LEU A 395 -3.87 10.73 2.02
CA LEU A 395 -2.99 9.70 2.55
C LEU A 395 -3.52 8.30 2.23
N LEU A 396 -4.78 8.03 2.58
CA LEU A 396 -5.38 6.71 2.40
C LEU A 396 -5.52 6.36 0.93
N VAL A 397 -6.00 7.28 0.08
CA VAL A 397 -6.17 6.96 -1.34
C VAL A 397 -4.83 6.67 -2.00
N SER A 398 -3.80 7.50 -1.76
CA SER A 398 -2.51 7.33 -2.41
C SER A 398 -1.76 6.11 -1.86
N VAL A 399 -1.74 5.88 -0.55
CA VAL A 399 -1.07 4.71 0.06
C VAL A 399 -1.74 3.40 -0.35
N VAL A 400 -3.08 3.33 -0.31
CA VAL A 400 -3.81 2.11 -0.68
C VAL A 400 -3.70 1.86 -2.18
N THR A 401 -3.80 2.90 -3.02
CA THR A 401 -3.63 2.78 -4.47
C THR A 401 -2.24 2.27 -4.83
N LEU A 402 -1.17 2.84 -4.26
CA LEU A 402 0.20 2.35 -4.48
C LEU A 402 0.41 0.93 -3.95
N SER A 403 -0.31 0.55 -2.88
CA SER A 403 -0.27 -0.82 -2.34
C SER A 403 -0.91 -1.83 -3.29
N ILE A 404 -2.06 -1.50 -3.88
CA ILE A 404 -2.73 -2.35 -4.86
C ILE A 404 -1.88 -2.44 -6.13
N ARG A 405 -1.38 -1.31 -6.65
CA ARG A 405 -0.46 -1.28 -7.80
C ARG A 405 0.73 -2.20 -7.59
N ARG A 406 1.43 -2.04 -6.46
CA ARG A 406 2.57 -2.88 -6.11
C ARG A 406 2.19 -4.36 -6.10
N ASN A 407 1.04 -4.69 -5.51
CA ASN A 407 0.56 -6.07 -5.50
C ASN A 407 0.26 -6.60 -6.92
N LEU A 408 -0.26 -5.78 -7.83
CA LEU A 408 -0.50 -6.19 -9.22
C LEU A 408 0.81 -6.38 -9.99
N ILE A 409 1.83 -5.56 -9.72
CA ILE A 409 3.19 -5.77 -10.22
C ILE A 409 3.76 -7.09 -9.69
N ASP A 410 3.56 -7.37 -8.41
CA ASP A 410 4.05 -8.59 -7.78
C ASP A 410 3.36 -9.85 -8.34
N THR A 411 2.11 -9.75 -8.80
CA THR A 411 1.37 -10.84 -9.45
C THR A 411 1.51 -10.91 -10.96
N GLU A 412 2.36 -10.05 -11.57
CA GLU A 412 2.53 -9.92 -13.03
C GLU A 412 1.24 -9.52 -13.78
N ASP A 413 0.23 -9.03 -13.06
CA ASP A 413 -1.03 -8.52 -13.64
C ASP A 413 -0.93 -7.04 -14.03
N TRP A 414 0.23 -6.41 -13.80
CA TRP A 414 0.51 -5.01 -14.13
C TRP A 414 1.49 -4.89 -15.29
N GLU A 415 0.95 -4.74 -16.50
CA GLU A 415 1.76 -4.51 -17.69
C GLU A 415 2.18 -3.05 -17.80
N ASP A 416 3.41 -2.79 -18.24
CA ASP A 416 3.87 -1.43 -18.54
C ASP A 416 3.02 -0.80 -19.65
N TYR A 417 2.83 0.52 -19.56
CA TYR A 417 2.12 1.30 -20.57
C TYR A 417 2.80 2.64 -20.79
N ASP A 418 2.49 3.27 -21.92
CA ASP A 418 2.94 4.61 -22.29
C ASP A 418 1.76 5.58 -22.30
N LEU A 419 2.01 6.89 -22.16
CA LEU A 419 0.95 7.90 -22.18
C LEU A 419 0.19 8.00 -23.52
N VAL A 420 0.71 7.41 -24.59
CA VAL A 420 0.01 7.32 -25.88
C VAL A 420 -1.17 6.35 -25.79
N ASN A 421 -1.01 5.24 -25.04
CA ASN A 421 -1.99 4.16 -24.92
C ASN A 421 -2.32 3.91 -23.45
N VAL A 422 -3.00 4.86 -22.81
CA VAL A 422 -3.35 4.77 -21.39
C VAL A 422 -4.46 3.73 -21.18
N PRO A 423 -4.24 2.69 -20.35
CA PRO A 423 -5.25 1.68 -20.06
C PRO A 423 -6.24 2.19 -19.01
N ILE A 424 -7.09 3.14 -19.40
CA ILE A 424 -8.03 3.86 -18.51
C ILE A 424 -8.87 2.89 -17.65
N THR A 425 -9.38 1.82 -18.25
CA THR A 425 -10.23 0.85 -17.54
C THR A 425 -9.48 0.10 -16.44
N ARG A 426 -8.20 -0.25 -16.67
CA ARG A 426 -7.34 -0.89 -15.66
C ARG A 426 -7.01 0.07 -14.53
N LEU A 427 -6.69 1.33 -14.86
CA LEU A 427 -6.41 2.36 -13.86
C LEU A 427 -7.63 2.63 -12.99
N LEU A 428 -8.80 2.84 -13.59
CA LEU A 428 -10.05 3.07 -12.84
C LEU A 428 -10.42 1.90 -11.94
N LYS A 429 -10.31 0.65 -12.42
CA LYS A 429 -10.53 -0.56 -11.59
C LYS A 429 -9.59 -0.60 -10.39
N THR A 430 -8.34 -0.20 -10.57
CA THR A 430 -7.31 -0.19 -9.51
C THR A 430 -7.61 0.86 -8.44
N ILE A 431 -8.22 1.99 -8.81
CA ILE A 431 -8.49 3.14 -7.92
C ILE A 431 -9.87 3.07 -7.26
N ALA A 432 -10.81 2.30 -7.81
CA ALA A 432 -12.19 2.24 -7.33
C ALA A 432 -12.30 1.86 -5.84
N PHE A 433 -11.67 0.76 -5.42
CA PHE A 433 -11.66 0.34 -4.02
C PHE A 433 -10.89 1.32 -3.10
N PRO A 434 -9.66 1.74 -3.43
CA PRO A 434 -8.97 2.79 -2.67
C PRO A 434 -9.80 4.05 -2.46
N SER A 435 -10.58 4.45 -3.47
CA SER A 435 -11.40 5.66 -3.40
C SER A 435 -12.55 5.53 -2.41
N ILE A 436 -13.27 4.41 -2.43
CA ILE A 436 -14.32 4.12 -1.45
C ILE A 436 -13.74 4.04 -0.04
N PHE A 437 -12.59 3.36 0.11
CA PHE A 437 -11.92 3.21 1.39
C PHE A 437 -11.43 4.54 1.95
N ALA A 438 -10.80 5.37 1.11
CA ALA A 438 -10.33 6.70 1.51
C ALA A 438 -11.50 7.64 1.84
N ALA A 439 -12.58 7.59 1.06
CA ALA A 439 -13.81 8.34 1.35
C ALA A 439 -14.38 7.97 2.73
N ALA A 440 -14.39 6.68 3.06
CA ALA A 440 -14.81 6.21 4.39
C ALA A 440 -13.88 6.73 5.49
N GLY A 441 -12.56 6.72 5.27
CA GLY A 441 -11.59 7.26 6.24
C GLY A 441 -11.69 8.78 6.45
N GLY A 442 -11.89 9.55 5.37
CA GLY A 442 -12.14 10.98 5.44
C GLY A 442 -13.44 11.29 6.19
N ALA A 443 -14.52 10.59 5.86
CA ALA A 443 -15.81 10.70 6.55
C ALA A 443 -15.70 10.30 8.03
N ALA A 444 -14.98 9.22 8.35
CA ALA A 444 -14.74 8.80 9.72
C ALA A 444 -13.96 9.85 10.52
N THR A 445 -13.06 10.59 9.88
CA THR A 445 -12.31 11.70 10.51
C THR A 445 -13.23 12.85 10.88
N ILE A 446 -14.14 13.25 9.99
CA ILE A 446 -15.17 14.26 10.27
C ILE A 446 -16.06 13.80 11.42
N PHE A 447 -16.54 12.55 11.35
CA PHE A 447 -17.37 11.96 12.39
C PHE A 447 -16.67 12.01 13.75
N LEU A 448 -15.41 11.56 13.82
CA LEU A 448 -14.65 11.52 15.08
C LEU A 448 -14.43 12.93 15.63
N LEU A 449 -14.11 13.89 14.77
CA LEU A 449 -13.86 15.27 15.20
C LEU A 449 -15.14 15.95 15.69
N GLN A 450 -16.26 15.80 14.98
CA GLN A 450 -17.55 16.33 15.44
C GLN A 450 -18.06 15.61 16.69
N PHE A 451 -17.84 14.30 16.79
CA PHE A 451 -18.13 13.54 18.00
C PHE A 451 -17.33 14.07 19.19
N LEU A 452 -16.02 14.30 19.02
CA LEU A 452 -15.16 14.85 20.06
C LEU A 452 -15.67 16.22 20.54
N LEU A 453 -16.01 17.13 19.61
CA LEU A 453 -16.54 18.45 19.94
C LEU A 453 -17.85 18.36 20.71
N LEU A 454 -18.79 17.53 20.26
CA LEU A 454 -20.07 17.29 20.97
C LEU A 454 -19.86 16.75 22.39
N VAL A 455 -18.87 15.88 22.58
CA VAL A 455 -18.53 15.32 23.90
C VAL A 455 -17.90 16.39 24.79
N LEU A 456 -16.98 17.19 24.26
CA LEU A 456 -16.30 18.25 25.01
C LEU A 456 -17.26 19.37 25.42
N ASP A 457 -18.23 19.71 24.57
CA ASP A 457 -19.25 20.73 24.84
C ASP A 457 -20.34 20.26 25.82
N GLY A 458 -20.30 19.00 26.27
CA GLY A 458 -21.29 18.42 27.19
C GLY A 458 -22.71 18.28 26.62
N SER A 459 -22.93 18.75 25.38
CA SER A 459 -24.19 18.73 24.62
C SER A 459 -24.48 17.39 23.93
N PHE A 460 -23.69 16.35 24.22
CA PHE A 460 -23.80 15.05 23.59
C PHE A 460 -25.18 14.41 23.85
N SER A 461 -25.99 14.31 22.80
CA SER A 461 -27.13 13.40 22.73
C SER A 461 -27.04 12.58 21.44
N PHE A 462 -27.52 11.33 21.48
CA PHE A 462 -27.44 10.45 20.32
C PHE A 462 -28.30 10.96 19.15
N THR A 463 -29.43 11.61 19.46
CA THR A 463 -30.26 12.31 18.47
C THR A 463 -29.49 13.44 17.79
N ILE A 464 -28.75 14.27 18.56
CA ILE A 464 -27.92 15.35 18.04
C ILE A 464 -26.77 14.80 17.18
N LEU A 465 -26.13 13.69 17.61
CA LEU A 465 -25.09 13.03 16.83
C LEU A 465 -25.61 12.59 15.45
N ILE A 466 -26.82 12.04 15.39
CA ILE A 466 -27.36 11.56 14.11
C ILE A 466 -27.79 12.71 13.22
N GLU A 467 -28.58 13.63 13.77
CA GLU A 467 -29.15 14.75 13.00
C GLU A 467 -28.06 15.74 12.54
N LYS A 468 -27.07 16.02 13.38
CA LYS A 468 -26.06 17.04 13.10
C LYS A 468 -24.75 16.49 12.54
N VAL A 469 -24.42 15.21 12.77
CA VAL A 469 -23.15 14.63 12.31
C VAL A 469 -23.38 13.59 11.23
N LEU A 470 -24.21 12.58 11.49
CA LEU A 470 -24.29 11.40 10.64
C LEU A 470 -25.10 11.60 9.34
N VAL A 471 -26.27 12.24 9.42
CA VAL A 471 -27.11 12.54 8.25
C VAL A 471 -26.35 13.45 7.26
N PRO A 472 -25.68 14.53 7.72
CA PRO A 472 -24.83 15.35 6.85
C PRO A 472 -23.58 14.61 6.32
N LEU A 473 -23.13 13.53 6.98
CA LEU A 473 -21.93 12.79 6.56
C LEU A 473 -22.14 11.98 5.28
N LEU A 474 -23.37 11.49 5.03
CA LEU A 474 -23.67 10.65 3.87
C LEU A 474 -23.38 11.34 2.52
N PRO A 475 -23.86 12.59 2.27
CA PRO A 475 -23.50 13.30 1.05
C PRO A 475 -22.00 13.63 0.97
N VAL A 476 -21.34 13.89 2.10
CA VAL A 476 -19.88 14.11 2.15
C VAL A 476 -19.11 12.85 1.74
N PHE A 477 -19.52 11.69 2.25
CA PHE A 477 -18.96 10.41 1.85
C PHE A 477 -19.15 10.14 0.35
N ALA A 478 -20.37 10.36 -0.17
CA ALA A 478 -20.67 10.21 -1.58
C ALA A 478 -19.79 11.13 -2.46
N LEU A 479 -19.48 12.33 -1.97
CA LEU A 479 -18.60 13.27 -2.65
C LEU A 479 -17.12 12.87 -2.60
N TYR A 480 -16.67 12.32 -1.47
CA TYR A 480 -15.26 11.96 -1.32
C TYR A 480 -14.85 10.83 -2.26
N ILE A 481 -15.80 10.02 -2.76
CA ILE A 481 -15.52 8.96 -3.74
C ILE A 481 -14.95 9.53 -5.05
N PRO A 482 -15.66 10.37 -5.84
CA PRO A 482 -15.11 10.93 -7.07
C PRO A 482 -13.85 11.78 -6.80
N LEU A 483 -13.78 12.44 -5.64
CA LEU A 483 -12.60 13.20 -5.24
C LEU A 483 -11.37 12.30 -5.10
N ALA A 484 -11.52 11.17 -4.40
CA ALA A 484 -10.46 10.20 -4.24
C ALA A 484 -10.06 9.56 -5.58
N VAL A 485 -11.01 9.34 -6.50
CA VAL A 485 -10.67 8.87 -7.86
C VAL A 485 -9.75 9.87 -8.58
N ILE A 486 -10.06 11.17 -8.50
CA ILE A 486 -9.27 12.25 -9.11
C ILE A 486 -7.88 12.36 -8.49
N ILE A 487 -7.68 11.95 -7.23
CA ILE A 487 -6.36 11.95 -6.56
C ILE A 487 -5.58 10.67 -6.86
N GLY A 488 -6.25 9.52 -6.81
CA GLY A 488 -5.64 8.21 -7.02
C GLY A 488 -5.10 8.03 -8.44
N LEU A 489 -5.78 8.60 -9.44
CA LEU A 489 -5.38 8.51 -10.84
C LEU A 489 -4.02 9.16 -11.13
N PRO A 490 -3.80 10.46 -10.86
CA PRO A 490 -2.49 11.08 -11.01
C PRO A 490 -1.44 10.46 -10.10
N THR A 491 -1.78 9.99 -8.90
CA THR A 491 -0.83 9.24 -8.06
C THR A 491 -0.29 8.00 -8.79
N LEU A 492 -1.16 7.23 -9.47
CA LEU A 492 -0.73 6.08 -10.28
C LEU A 492 0.08 6.52 -11.49
N VAL A 493 -0.39 7.52 -12.23
CA VAL A 493 0.29 7.99 -13.45
C VAL A 493 1.70 8.46 -13.12
N VAL A 494 1.88 9.26 -12.06
CA VAL A 494 3.22 9.67 -11.58
C VAL A 494 4.04 8.45 -11.17
N ALA A 495 3.47 7.50 -10.43
CA ALA A 495 4.16 6.30 -10.01
C ALA A 495 4.57 5.36 -11.16
N ASP A 496 3.86 5.37 -12.29
CA ASP A 496 4.20 4.57 -13.47
C ASP A 496 5.13 5.28 -14.46
N GLN A 497 4.91 6.59 -14.66
CA GLN A 497 5.54 7.33 -15.76
C GLN A 497 6.77 8.11 -15.34
N HIS A 498 7.08 8.25 -14.04
CA HIS A 498 8.26 8.99 -13.59
C HIS A 498 9.56 8.46 -14.22
N LEU A 499 9.72 7.14 -14.37
CA LEU A 499 10.90 6.53 -15.01
C LEU A 499 11.01 6.83 -16.52
N LYS A 500 9.90 7.19 -17.17
CA LYS A 500 9.84 7.42 -18.61
C LYS A 500 9.87 8.91 -18.97
N MET A 501 9.81 9.81 -17.98
CA MET A 501 9.57 11.23 -18.17
C MET A 501 10.45 12.10 -17.29
N GLN A 502 10.94 13.21 -17.87
CA GLN A 502 11.66 14.26 -17.12
C GLN A 502 10.76 14.94 -16.07
N CYS A 503 11.35 15.42 -14.97
CA CYS A 503 10.65 16.10 -13.86
C CYS A 503 9.48 16.97 -14.22
N TRP A 504 9.79 17.98 -15.02
CA TRP A 504 8.87 19.06 -15.28
C TRP A 504 7.67 18.52 -16.07
N LYS A 505 7.84 17.45 -16.86
CA LYS A 505 6.75 16.76 -17.56
C LYS A 505 5.90 15.95 -16.60
N THR A 506 6.50 15.27 -15.63
CA THR A 506 5.78 14.52 -14.59
C THR A 506 4.96 15.46 -13.69
N VAL A 507 5.55 16.60 -13.29
CA VAL A 507 4.88 17.66 -12.52
C VAL A 507 3.77 18.32 -13.34
N LEU A 508 4.01 18.61 -14.62
CA LEU A 508 3.01 19.20 -15.51
C LEU A 508 1.85 18.24 -15.78
N CYS A 509 2.14 16.96 -15.98
CA CYS A 509 1.14 15.91 -16.10
C CYS A 509 0.28 15.85 -14.83
N ALA A 510 0.90 15.79 -13.66
CA ALA A 510 0.18 15.79 -12.39
C ALA A 510 -0.66 17.06 -12.19
N SER A 511 -0.16 18.23 -12.63
CA SER A 511 -0.89 19.51 -12.58
C SER A 511 -2.11 19.53 -13.51
N VAL A 512 -2.01 18.95 -14.71
CA VAL A 512 -3.15 18.79 -15.63
C VAL A 512 -4.23 17.93 -15.00
N PHE A 513 -3.86 16.86 -14.30
CA PHE A 513 -4.82 16.02 -13.57
C PHE A 513 -5.43 16.68 -12.33
N ALA A 514 -4.85 17.78 -11.83
CA ALA A 514 -5.43 18.59 -10.77
C ALA A 514 -6.39 19.69 -11.28
N LEU A 515 -6.37 20.01 -12.59
CA LEU A 515 -7.29 20.97 -13.20
C LEU A 515 -8.78 20.61 -13.03
N PRO A 516 -9.22 19.33 -13.15
CA PRO A 516 -10.59 18.94 -12.81
C PRO A 516 -11.00 19.30 -11.39
N PHE A 517 -10.04 19.31 -10.45
CA PHE A 517 -10.26 19.68 -9.05
C PHE A 517 -10.51 21.19 -8.91
N ALA A 518 -9.68 22.00 -9.58
CA ALA A 518 -9.88 23.44 -9.67
C ALA A 518 -11.19 23.76 -10.39
N PHE A 519 -11.49 23.05 -11.48
CA PHE A 519 -12.72 23.22 -12.25
C PHE A 519 -13.97 22.85 -11.45
N ALA A 520 -13.97 21.74 -10.69
CA ALA A 520 -15.09 21.36 -9.84
C ALA A 520 -15.34 22.38 -8.73
N ALA A 521 -14.27 22.89 -8.11
CA ALA A 521 -14.36 23.95 -7.10
C ALA A 521 -14.91 25.27 -7.70
N LEU A 522 -14.42 25.66 -8.89
CA LEU A 522 -14.86 26.86 -9.61
C LEU A 522 -16.29 26.74 -10.17
N LEU A 523 -16.68 25.57 -10.68
CA LEU A 523 -18.05 25.31 -11.13
C LEU A 523 -19.01 25.36 -9.95
N GLY A 524 -18.60 24.82 -8.79
CA GLY A 524 -19.36 24.95 -7.57
C GLY A 524 -19.55 26.39 -7.13
N GLN A 525 -18.50 27.20 -7.23
CA GLN A 525 -18.55 28.65 -7.00
C GLN A 525 -19.49 29.37 -7.99
N PHE A 526 -19.41 29.03 -9.28
CA PHE A 526 -20.26 29.62 -10.31
C PHE A 526 -21.73 29.36 -10.01
N LEU A 527 -22.10 28.12 -9.68
CA LEU A 527 -23.48 27.75 -9.35
C LEU A 527 -24.02 28.48 -8.10
N MET A 528 -23.18 28.71 -7.08
CA MET A 528 -23.56 29.48 -5.88
C MET A 528 -23.82 30.97 -6.14
N THR A 529 -23.09 31.56 -7.09
CA THR A 529 -23.19 32.99 -7.40
C THR A 529 -24.24 33.30 -8.45
N SER A 530 -24.50 32.36 -9.36
CA SER A 530 -25.46 32.50 -10.45
C SER A 530 -26.86 31.96 -10.14
N GLY A 531 -27.02 31.14 -9.10
CA GLY A 531 -28.30 30.53 -8.72
C GLY A 531 -28.74 30.83 -7.30
N ARG A 532 -29.08 32.09 -6.98
CA ARG A 532 -29.95 32.39 -5.82
C ARG A 532 -31.43 32.30 -6.26
N PRO A 533 -32.11 31.14 -6.19
CA PRO A 533 -33.56 31.13 -6.19
C PRO A 533 -34.06 31.80 -4.90
N SER A 534 -35.28 32.34 -4.95
CA SER A 534 -35.93 33.00 -3.82
C SER A 534 -35.91 32.11 -2.57
N PRO A 535 -35.67 32.66 -1.37
CA PRO A 535 -35.79 31.90 -0.12
C PRO A 535 -37.18 31.25 -0.04
N GLY A 536 -37.24 29.93 0.21
CA GLY A 536 -38.47 29.16 0.39
C GLY A 536 -38.65 27.91 -0.48
N ASP A 537 -37.72 27.58 -1.39
CA ASP A 537 -37.80 26.34 -2.18
C ASP A 537 -37.16 25.15 -1.43
N PRO A 538 -37.92 24.09 -1.07
CA PRO A 538 -37.39 22.94 -0.33
C PRO A 538 -36.33 22.15 -1.11
N ASN A 539 -36.31 22.24 -2.44
CA ASN A 539 -35.22 21.66 -3.24
C ASN A 539 -33.92 22.44 -3.07
N PHE A 540 -33.99 23.74 -2.77
CA PHE A 540 -32.83 24.59 -2.53
C PHE A 540 -32.22 24.33 -1.15
N GLU A 541 -33.01 24.04 -0.11
CA GLU A 541 -32.47 23.69 1.21
C GLU A 541 -31.68 22.38 1.17
N ASN A 542 -32.18 21.36 0.47
CA ASN A 542 -31.46 20.11 0.27
C ASN A 542 -30.20 20.28 -0.58
N LEU A 543 -30.26 21.11 -1.64
CA LEU A 543 -29.09 21.40 -2.48
C LEU A 543 -28.03 22.20 -1.72
N ASN A 544 -28.45 23.18 -0.92
CA ASN A 544 -27.59 24.03 -0.08
C ASN A 544 -26.97 23.22 1.06
N ALA A 545 -27.70 22.29 1.69
CA ALA A 545 -27.14 21.36 2.67
C ALA A 545 -26.10 20.41 2.05
N LEU A 546 -26.39 19.86 0.86
CA LEU A 546 -25.46 19.02 0.10
C LEU A 546 -24.22 19.82 -0.31
N TYR A 547 -24.37 21.11 -0.67
CA TYR A 547 -23.29 22.04 -1.04
C TYR A 547 -22.44 22.52 0.14
N GLN A 548 -23.06 22.84 1.28
CA GLN A 548 -22.34 23.19 2.51
C GLN A 548 -21.52 22.00 3.05
N GLY A 549 -21.98 20.77 2.81
CA GLY A 549 -21.17 19.56 3.02
C GLY A 549 -20.03 19.41 2.00
N LEU A 550 -20.21 19.93 0.78
CA LEU A 550 -19.30 19.76 -0.36
C LEU A 550 -18.07 20.66 -0.32
N LEU A 551 -18.28 21.93 0.05
CA LEU A 551 -17.28 23.00 -0.02
C LEU A 551 -17.02 23.67 1.32
N GLY A 552 -17.59 23.15 2.42
CA GLY A 552 -17.74 23.95 3.63
C GLY A 552 -18.56 25.21 3.37
N SER A 553 -18.84 26.00 4.40
CA SER A 553 -19.65 27.21 4.29
C SER A 553 -19.05 28.33 3.42
N ASN A 554 -17.91 28.12 2.73
CA ASN A 554 -17.14 29.19 2.11
C ASN A 554 -16.39 28.76 0.84
N ILE A 555 -16.51 29.58 -0.21
CA ILE A 555 -15.77 29.54 -1.50
C ILE A 555 -14.27 29.29 -1.32
N MET A 556 -13.70 29.83 -0.25
CA MET A 556 -12.29 29.67 0.09
C MET A 556 -11.90 28.22 0.32
N ALA A 557 -12.73 27.40 0.98
CA ALA A 557 -12.31 26.04 1.29
C ALA A 557 -12.16 25.18 0.02
N GLY A 558 -12.99 25.40 -1.02
CA GLY A 558 -12.79 24.77 -2.33
C GLY A 558 -11.46 25.13 -2.99
N ALA A 559 -11.08 26.41 -2.97
CA ALA A 559 -9.79 26.86 -3.49
C ALA A 559 -8.60 26.26 -2.71
N PHE A 560 -8.72 26.16 -1.38
CA PHE A 560 -7.71 25.51 -0.54
C PHE A 560 -7.60 24.00 -0.80
N GLN A 561 -8.71 23.31 -1.08
CA GLN A 561 -8.67 21.90 -1.45
C GLN A 561 -7.98 21.68 -2.81
N SER A 562 -8.25 22.54 -3.80
CA SER A 562 -7.52 22.50 -5.09
C SER A 562 -6.03 22.79 -4.92
N LEU A 563 -5.69 23.77 -4.08
CA LEU A 563 -4.29 24.11 -3.78
C LEU A 563 -3.58 22.99 -3.01
N PHE A 564 -4.28 22.31 -2.09
CA PHE A 564 -3.79 21.09 -1.44
C PHE A 564 -3.47 20.01 -2.48
N ALA A 565 -4.39 19.75 -3.40
CA ALA A 565 -4.22 18.73 -4.43
C ALA A 565 -3.02 19.01 -5.32
N LEU A 566 -2.88 20.25 -5.80
CA LEU A 566 -1.76 20.70 -6.62
C LEU A 566 -0.44 20.62 -5.87
N ALA A 567 -0.38 21.14 -4.64
CA ALA A 567 0.83 21.14 -3.83
C ALA A 567 1.28 19.72 -3.49
N PHE A 568 0.36 18.85 -3.11
CA PHE A 568 0.63 17.43 -2.87
C PHE A 568 1.21 16.76 -4.12
N LEU A 569 0.56 16.89 -5.27
CA LEU A 569 0.97 16.21 -6.51
C LEU A 569 2.32 16.72 -7.02
N ALA A 570 2.55 18.04 -6.97
CA ALA A 570 3.81 18.65 -7.37
C ALA A 570 4.96 18.19 -6.45
N LEU A 571 4.72 18.21 -5.13
CA LEU A 571 5.71 17.78 -4.15
C LEU A 571 5.98 16.27 -4.23
N PHE A 572 4.95 15.45 -4.46
CA PHE A 572 5.10 14.02 -4.66
C PHE A 572 5.94 13.73 -5.90
N ALA A 573 5.62 14.31 -7.05
CA ALA A 573 6.39 14.15 -8.28
C ALA A 573 7.86 14.57 -8.10
N PHE A 574 8.09 15.72 -7.45
CA PHE A 574 9.44 16.20 -7.15
C PHE A 574 10.23 15.24 -6.25
N LEU A 575 9.61 14.75 -5.16
CA LEU A 575 10.25 13.85 -4.21
C LEU A 575 10.56 12.46 -4.78
N VAL A 576 9.73 11.99 -5.70
CA VAL A 576 9.94 10.72 -6.42
C VAL A 576 11.23 10.83 -7.25
N GLU A 577 11.40 11.89 -8.01
CA GLU A 577 12.56 12.02 -8.89
C GLU A 577 13.87 12.42 -8.19
N GLN A 578 13.81 13.19 -7.10
CA GLN A 578 15.01 13.43 -6.29
C GLN A 578 15.60 12.11 -5.78
N ALA A 579 14.74 11.17 -5.37
CA ALA A 579 15.19 9.86 -4.89
C ALA A 579 15.84 9.02 -6.00
N GLU A 580 15.37 9.16 -7.24
CA GLU A 580 15.94 8.45 -8.39
C GLU A 580 17.29 9.06 -8.81
N ASN A 581 17.39 10.39 -8.90
CA ASN A 581 18.66 11.06 -9.21
C ASN A 581 19.78 10.72 -8.20
N GLU A 582 19.42 10.52 -6.93
CA GLU A 582 20.35 10.01 -5.92
C GLU A 582 20.74 8.56 -6.20
N GLU A 583 19.79 7.69 -6.57
CA GLU A 583 20.05 6.29 -6.92
C GLU A 583 20.98 6.17 -8.15
N GLU A 584 20.75 6.96 -9.21
CA GLU A 584 21.61 7.00 -10.40
C GLU A 584 23.02 7.52 -10.10
N ARG A 585 23.16 8.59 -9.30
CA ARG A 585 24.48 9.13 -8.94
C ARG A 585 25.32 8.14 -8.15
N HIS A 586 24.68 7.35 -7.30
CA HIS A 586 25.37 6.33 -6.52
C HIS A 586 25.62 5.04 -7.31
N GLY A 587 24.73 4.68 -8.25
CA GLY A 587 24.95 3.57 -9.18
C GLY A 587 26.06 3.86 -10.20
N ALA A 588 26.12 5.08 -10.73
CA ALA A 588 27.17 5.52 -11.65
C ALA A 588 28.51 5.81 -10.92
N GLY A 589 28.46 6.25 -9.66
CA GLY A 589 29.64 6.47 -8.82
C GLY A 589 30.44 5.20 -8.48
N GLY A 590 29.82 4.01 -8.57
CA GLY A 590 30.53 2.73 -8.44
C GLY A 590 31.41 2.37 -9.65
N LEU A 591 31.15 2.98 -10.81
CA LEU A 591 31.92 2.80 -12.06
C LEU A 591 33.01 3.86 -12.25
N ALA A 592 32.97 4.96 -11.49
CA ALA A 592 34.07 5.89 -11.42
C ALA A 592 35.13 5.34 -10.46
N THR A 593 35.96 4.42 -10.96
CA THR A 593 37.25 4.12 -10.34
C THR A 593 37.94 5.42 -9.99
N ASP A 594 38.16 5.62 -8.69
CA ASP A 594 39.02 6.65 -8.13
C ASP A 594 40.35 6.68 -8.91
N PRO A 595 40.59 7.70 -9.76
CA PRO A 595 41.82 7.77 -10.54
C PRO A 595 43.05 8.01 -9.64
N ASP A 596 42.85 8.40 -8.37
CA ASP A 596 43.94 8.71 -7.45
C ASP A 596 44.46 7.49 -6.67
N ALA A 597 43.78 6.33 -6.75
CA ALA A 597 44.24 5.10 -6.10
C ALA A 597 45.40 4.38 -6.82
N ARG A 598 45.90 4.91 -7.95
CA ARG A 598 47.09 4.40 -8.68
C ARG A 598 48.39 5.18 -8.43
N GLY A 599 48.40 6.12 -7.48
CA GLY A 599 49.56 6.97 -7.20
C GLY A 599 50.55 6.50 -6.13
N ALA A 600 50.24 5.46 -5.35
CA ALA A 600 50.92 5.23 -4.06
C ALA A 600 51.83 3.99 -3.95
N ASP A 601 52.18 3.29 -5.04
CA ASP A 601 52.95 2.03 -4.96
C ASP A 601 54.23 1.97 -5.82
N GLN A 602 54.84 3.13 -6.11
CA GLN A 602 56.19 3.19 -6.71
C GLN A 602 57.11 4.21 -6.03
N SER A 603 57.44 3.97 -4.77
CA SER A 603 58.77 4.35 -4.25
C SER A 603 58.95 3.71 -2.89
N LEU A 604 59.77 2.67 -2.81
CA LEU A 604 60.71 2.40 -1.71
C LEU A 604 61.45 1.09 -2.01
N GLY A 605 62.36 1.19 -2.98
CA GLY A 605 63.41 0.21 -3.21
C GLY A 605 64.77 0.88 -3.02
N LEU A 606 65.42 0.51 -1.91
CA LEU A 606 66.87 0.47 -1.67
C LEU A 606 67.63 1.79 -1.44
N GLY A 607 68.33 1.85 -0.28
CA GLY A 607 69.59 2.59 -0.21
C GLY A 607 70.19 2.91 1.16
N SER A 608 70.77 1.90 1.82
CA SER A 608 72.11 1.95 2.45
C SER A 608 72.32 2.37 3.93
N THR A 609 73.19 1.56 4.57
CA THR A 609 74.15 1.84 5.65
C THR A 609 73.70 1.84 7.11
N LEU A 610 73.71 0.68 7.76
CA LEU A 610 74.78 0.21 8.68
C LEU A 610 74.50 -1.24 9.13
#